data_AF-A0A382CCM7-F1
#
_entry.id   AF-A0A382CCM7-F1
#
_cell.length_a   1.000
_cell.length_b   1.000
_cell.length_c   1.000
_cell.angle_alpha   90.00
_cell.angle_beta   90.00
_cell.angle_gamma   90.00
#
_symmetry.space_group_name_H-M   'P 1'
#
loop_
_entity.id
_entity.type
_entity.pdbx_description
1 polymer ?
#
loop_
_entity_poly.entity_id
_entity_poly.type
_entity_poly.pdbx_seq_one_letter_code
_entity_poly.pdbx_strand_id
1 'polypeptide(L)'
;MLYISSVTGWPVPPPPNIQYINSSQQFFMIANECYKFPNTRVCKTPGSSTNIVALYNNITKTIMLNKDFWWSSTKDQSILLHELVHHMQYNSNYIKYKNMCRGTIEKEAYEIQSKWLAKYKRELFEVMNMNDLHYLMITSCVADYLH
;
A
#
# COMPACT_ATOMS: atom_id res chain seq x y z
N MET A 1 10.49 -9.59 3.23
CA MET A 1 9.48 -10.53 3.79
C MET A 1 9.91 -11.20 5.08
N LEU A 2 11.16 -11.66 5.24
CA LEU A 2 11.63 -12.27 6.51
C LEU A 2 11.39 -11.38 7.75
N TYR A 3 11.66 -10.08 7.64
CA TYR A 3 11.33 -9.13 8.70
C TYR A 3 9.84 -9.14 9.06
N ILE A 4 8.95 -9.09 8.06
CA ILE A 4 7.50 -9.09 8.28
C ILE A 4 7.10 -10.37 9.01
N SER A 5 7.55 -11.54 8.53
CA SER A 5 7.33 -12.83 9.19
C SER A 5 7.82 -12.84 10.64
N SER A 6 8.98 -12.25 10.94
CA SER A 6 9.53 -12.20 12.30
C SER A 6 8.70 -11.37 13.28
N VAL A 7 7.92 -10.39 12.80
CA VAL A 7 7.11 -9.51 13.67
C VAL A 7 5.62 -9.86 13.67
N THR A 8 5.14 -10.61 12.67
CA THR A 8 3.73 -11.01 12.55
C THR A 8 3.48 -12.50 12.78
N GLY A 9 4.52 -13.34 12.65
CA GLY A 9 4.38 -14.80 12.65
C GLY A 9 3.79 -15.37 11.35
N TRP A 10 3.56 -14.55 10.32
CA TRP A 10 3.00 -15.04 9.06
C TRP A 10 3.99 -15.93 8.30
N PRO A 11 3.53 -16.97 7.60
CA PRO A 11 4.37 -17.74 6.69
C PRO A 11 4.91 -16.86 5.57
N VAL A 12 6.13 -17.13 5.11
CA VAL A 12 6.72 -16.42 3.98
C VAL A 12 6.23 -17.06 2.67
N PRO A 13 5.39 -16.38 1.88
CA PRO A 13 4.96 -16.89 0.58
C PRO A 13 6.07 -16.80 -0.48
N PRO A 14 5.89 -17.41 -1.66
CA PRO A 14 6.73 -17.12 -2.83
C PRO A 14 6.77 -15.61 -3.12
N PRO A 15 7.90 -15.05 -3.58
CA PRO A 15 8.01 -13.63 -3.89
C PRO A 15 6.94 -13.17 -4.90
N PRO A 16 6.36 -11.96 -4.73
CA PRO A 16 5.49 -11.38 -5.73
C PRO A 16 6.27 -10.96 -6.98
N ASN A 17 5.56 -10.81 -8.09
CA ASN A 17 6.09 -10.16 -9.27
C ASN A 17 6.32 -8.66 -8.99
N ILE A 18 7.37 -8.08 -9.59
CA ILE A 18 7.64 -6.63 -9.52
C ILE A 18 7.44 -6.05 -10.91
N GLN A 19 6.67 -4.96 -11.00
CA GLN A 19 6.48 -4.19 -12.22
C GLN A 19 6.80 -2.71 -11.96
N TYR A 20 7.57 -2.09 -12.84
CA TYR A 20 7.85 -0.66 -12.75
C TYR A 20 6.89 0.15 -13.62
N ILE A 21 6.34 1.22 -13.06
CA ILE A 21 5.32 2.08 -13.66
C ILE A 21 5.89 3.49 -13.85
N ASN A 22 5.75 4.00 -15.07
CA ASN A 22 6.39 5.24 -15.49
C ASN A 22 5.55 6.50 -15.27
N SER A 23 4.29 6.36 -14.83
CA SER A 23 3.33 7.47 -14.79
C SER A 23 2.44 7.41 -13.55
N SER A 24 2.39 8.50 -12.79
CA SER A 24 1.45 8.68 -11.68
C SER A 24 0.00 8.61 -12.13
N GLN A 25 -0.29 9.00 -13.38
CA GLN A 25 -1.62 8.83 -13.99
C GLN A 25 -1.98 7.34 -14.07
N GLN A 26 -1.02 6.49 -14.44
CA GLN A 26 -1.27 5.05 -14.52
C GLN A 26 -1.56 4.46 -13.14
N PHE A 27 -0.83 4.86 -12.10
CA PHE A 27 -1.15 4.50 -10.72
C PHE A 27 -2.57 4.91 -10.33
N PHE A 28 -2.96 6.15 -10.61
CA PHE A 28 -4.32 6.64 -10.34
C PHE A 28 -5.40 5.78 -11.01
N MET A 29 -5.21 5.47 -12.30
CA MET A 29 -6.17 4.69 -13.07
C MET A 29 -6.30 3.25 -12.55
N ILE A 30 -5.19 2.64 -12.11
CA ILE A 30 -5.18 1.29 -11.53
C ILE A 30 -5.86 1.29 -10.16
N ALA A 31 -5.49 2.23 -9.27
CA ALA A 31 -6.01 2.31 -7.91
C ALA A 31 -7.53 2.55 -7.85
N ASN A 32 -8.09 3.19 -8.89
CA ASN A 32 -9.52 3.49 -8.99
C ASN A 32 -10.27 2.56 -9.97
N GLU A 33 -9.64 1.46 -10.41
CA GLU A 33 -10.21 0.50 -11.37
C GLU A 33 -10.79 1.15 -12.65
N CYS A 34 -10.20 2.25 -13.12
CA CYS A 34 -10.75 3.03 -14.22
C CYS A 34 -10.79 2.28 -15.56
N TYR A 35 -9.99 1.23 -15.73
CA TYR A 35 -10.07 0.35 -16.89
C TYR A 35 -11.34 -0.50 -16.91
N LYS A 36 -11.90 -0.81 -15.74
CA LYS A 36 -13.12 -1.61 -15.59
C LYS A 36 -14.37 -0.72 -15.51
N PHE A 37 -14.25 0.43 -14.86
CA PHE A 37 -15.34 1.39 -14.68
C PHE A 37 -14.95 2.79 -15.17
N PRO A 38 -14.75 2.99 -16.48
CA PRO A 38 -14.20 4.24 -17.03
C PRO A 38 -15.12 5.44 -16.82
N ASN A 39 -16.41 5.20 -16.63
CA ASN A 39 -17.41 6.27 -16.58
C ASN A 39 -17.68 6.85 -15.18
N THR A 40 -16.95 6.41 -14.15
CA THR A 40 -17.10 6.96 -12.80
C THR A 40 -16.61 8.40 -12.75
N ARG A 41 -17.16 9.20 -11.81
CA ARG A 41 -16.76 10.60 -11.63
C ARG A 41 -15.25 10.74 -11.40
N VAL A 42 -14.68 9.85 -10.60
CA VAL A 42 -13.24 9.84 -10.27
C VAL A 42 -12.38 9.61 -11.52
N CYS A 43 -12.79 8.73 -12.43
CA CYS A 43 -12.06 8.45 -13.67
C CYS A 43 -12.26 9.52 -14.76
N LYS A 44 -13.42 10.20 -14.78
CA LYS A 44 -13.73 11.28 -15.74
C LYS A 44 -13.06 12.60 -15.40
N THR A 45 -12.90 12.89 -14.12
CA THR A 45 -12.19 14.08 -13.63
C THR A 45 -11.09 13.63 -12.68
N PRO A 46 -9.95 13.12 -13.20
CA PRO A 46 -8.82 12.78 -12.38
C PRO A 46 -8.40 14.01 -11.57
N GLY A 47 -8.38 13.89 -10.24
CA GLY A 47 -7.86 14.96 -9.39
C GLY A 47 -6.39 15.24 -9.74
N SER A 48 -5.94 16.47 -9.55
CA SER A 48 -4.53 16.84 -9.68
C SER A 48 -3.68 15.96 -8.77
N SER A 49 -2.81 15.15 -9.37
CA SER A 49 -1.73 14.36 -8.74
C SER A 49 -2.12 13.58 -7.48
N THR A 50 -2.48 12.31 -7.63
CA THR A 50 -2.36 11.39 -6.50
C THR A 50 -0.90 11.02 -6.30
N ASN A 51 -0.37 11.21 -5.09
CA ASN A 51 1.00 10.81 -4.69
C ASN A 51 1.13 9.28 -4.51
N ILE A 52 0.43 8.49 -5.33
CA ILE A 52 0.53 7.04 -5.32
C ILE A 52 1.84 6.67 -6.04
N VAL A 53 2.76 6.08 -5.28
CA VAL A 53 4.10 5.71 -5.74
C VAL A 53 4.32 4.21 -5.81
N ALA A 54 3.40 3.43 -5.24
CA ALA A 54 3.36 1.98 -5.34
C ALA A 54 1.93 1.46 -5.13
N LEU A 55 1.68 0.22 -5.59
CA LEU A 55 0.42 -0.51 -5.40
C LEU A 55 0.69 -2.02 -5.38
N TYR A 56 -0.11 -2.77 -4.62
CA TYR A 56 -0.15 -4.22 -4.68
C TYR A 56 -1.47 -4.75 -5.28
N ASN A 57 -1.36 -5.68 -6.22
CA ASN A 57 -2.48 -6.44 -6.77
C ASN A 57 -2.48 -7.87 -6.19
N ASN A 58 -3.52 -8.21 -5.42
CA ASN A 58 -3.63 -9.50 -4.74
C ASN A 58 -4.06 -10.66 -5.65
N ILE A 59 -4.61 -10.39 -6.84
CA ILE A 59 -5.02 -11.40 -7.83
C ILE A 59 -3.79 -11.86 -8.61
N THR A 60 -3.04 -10.92 -9.18
CA THR A 60 -1.84 -11.20 -10.00
C THR A 60 -0.57 -11.34 -9.16
N LYS A 61 -0.67 -11.15 -7.84
CA LYS A 61 0.47 -11.16 -6.89
C LYS A 61 1.60 -10.24 -7.36
N THR A 62 1.24 -9.04 -7.81
CA THR A 62 2.19 -8.08 -8.41
C THR A 62 2.28 -6.82 -7.57
N ILE A 63 3.50 -6.42 -7.23
CA ILE A 63 3.82 -5.10 -6.69
C ILE A 63 4.21 -4.21 -7.85
N MET A 64 3.50 -3.10 -8.00
CA MET A 64 3.80 -2.04 -8.95
C MET A 64 4.55 -0.94 -8.22
N LEU A 65 5.76 -0.63 -8.65
CA LEU A 65 6.62 0.43 -8.08
C LEU A 65 6.80 1.55 -9.10
N ASN A 66 6.97 2.78 -8.64
CA ASN A 66 7.40 3.86 -9.51
C ASN A 66 8.75 3.49 -10.18
N LYS A 67 8.91 3.81 -11.46
CA LYS A 67 10.16 3.59 -12.21
C LYS A 67 11.39 4.22 -11.58
N ASP A 68 11.21 5.32 -10.84
CA ASP A 68 12.27 6.06 -10.19
C ASP A 68 12.55 5.51 -8.77
N PHE A 69 12.00 4.34 -8.43
CA PHE A 69 12.29 3.61 -7.20
C PHE A 69 13.79 3.36 -7.05
N TRP A 70 14.34 3.78 -5.92
CA TRP A 70 15.74 3.63 -5.61
C TRP A 70 15.96 2.67 -4.44
N TRP A 71 16.51 1.50 -4.74
CA TRP A 71 16.67 0.41 -3.78
C TRP A 71 17.52 0.75 -2.54
N SER A 72 18.40 1.77 -2.59
CA SER A 72 19.19 2.20 -1.42
C SER A 72 18.56 3.36 -0.65
N SER A 73 17.43 3.90 -1.12
CA SER A 73 16.63 4.88 -0.38
C SER A 73 15.83 4.17 0.71
N THR A 74 16.03 4.55 1.98
CA THR A 74 15.22 4.03 3.10
C THR A 74 13.73 4.30 2.90
N LYS A 75 13.38 5.44 2.26
CA LYS A 75 11.99 5.77 1.93
C LYS A 75 11.41 4.73 0.98
N ASP A 76 12.10 4.46 -0.12
CA ASP A 76 11.62 3.53 -1.15
C ASP A 76 11.61 2.09 -0.63
N GLN A 77 12.62 1.68 0.13
CA GLN A 77 12.61 0.40 0.83
C GLN A 77 11.38 0.26 1.75
N SER A 78 10.98 1.32 2.45
CA SER A 78 9.78 1.30 3.30
C SER A 78 8.48 1.20 2.51
N ILE A 79 8.43 1.81 1.33
CA ILE A 79 7.30 1.69 0.39
C ILE A 79 7.20 0.26 -0.13
N LEU A 80 8.31 -0.34 -0.57
CA LEU A 80 8.31 -1.74 -0.98
C LEU A 80 7.92 -2.67 0.17
N LEU A 81 8.40 -2.40 1.38
CA LEU A 81 8.00 -3.15 2.57
C LEU A 81 6.48 -3.09 2.77
N HIS A 82 5.87 -1.91 2.65
CA HIS A 82 4.43 -1.72 2.76
C HIS A 82 3.66 -2.64 1.80
N GLU A 83 4.03 -2.63 0.52
CA GLU A 83 3.39 -3.50 -0.48
C GLU A 83 3.66 -4.98 -0.24
N LEU A 84 4.83 -5.34 0.31
CA LEU A 84 5.12 -6.71 0.74
C LEU A 84 4.27 -7.13 1.96
N VAL A 85 3.87 -6.20 2.83
CA VAL A 85 2.92 -6.49 3.91
C VAL A 85 1.57 -6.87 3.31
N HIS A 86 1.04 -6.10 2.35
CA HIS A 86 -0.17 -6.48 1.65
C HIS A 86 -0.06 -7.84 0.97
N HIS A 87 1.08 -8.13 0.35
CA HIS A 87 1.32 -9.45 -0.20
C HIS A 87 1.21 -10.55 0.86
N MET A 88 1.86 -10.38 2.01
CA MET A 88 1.84 -11.39 3.08
C MET A 88 0.49 -11.47 3.81
N GLN A 89 -0.25 -10.37 3.95
CA GLN A 89 -1.62 -10.36 4.49
C GLN A 89 -2.53 -11.28 3.68
N TYR A 90 -2.63 -11.07 2.36
CA TYR A 90 -3.51 -11.88 1.51
C TYR A 90 -3.04 -13.34 1.36
N ASN A 91 -1.77 -13.65 1.59
CA ASN A 91 -1.28 -15.02 1.59
C ASN A 91 -1.45 -15.72 2.95
N SER A 92 -1.38 -14.99 4.07
CA SER A 92 -1.52 -15.57 5.40
C SER A 92 -2.96 -15.98 5.69
N ASN A 93 -3.94 -15.16 5.27
CA ASN A 93 -5.36 -15.50 5.36
C ASN A 93 -6.20 -14.73 4.34
N TYR A 94 -6.30 -15.27 3.12
CA TYR A 94 -7.03 -14.62 2.03
C TYR A 94 -8.48 -14.27 2.37
N ILE A 95 -9.24 -15.18 3.00
CA ILE A 95 -10.66 -14.97 3.31
C ILE A 95 -10.83 -13.83 4.31
N LYS A 96 -9.99 -13.78 5.36
CA LYS A 96 -10.00 -12.69 6.34
C LYS A 96 -9.75 -11.34 5.67
N TYR A 97 -8.63 -11.20 4.97
CA TYR A 97 -8.21 -9.90 4.39
C TYR A 97 -9.09 -9.46 3.22
N LYS A 98 -9.69 -10.38 2.46
CA LYS A 98 -10.67 -10.03 1.42
C LYS A 98 -11.95 -9.41 2.00
N ASN A 99 -12.36 -9.87 3.18
CA ASN A 99 -13.60 -9.42 3.81
C ASN A 99 -13.40 -8.22 4.76
N MET A 100 -12.15 -7.82 5.01
CA MET A 100 -11.85 -6.62 5.80
C MET A 100 -12.02 -5.36 4.97
N CYS A 101 -12.41 -4.27 5.65
CA CYS A 101 -12.40 -2.95 5.03
C CYS A 101 -10.95 -2.55 4.71
N ARG A 102 -10.77 -1.72 3.67
CA ARG A 102 -9.43 -1.26 3.25
C ARG A 102 -8.66 -0.55 4.37
N GLY A 103 -9.32 0.36 5.11
CA GLY A 103 -8.67 1.11 6.18
C GLY A 103 -7.99 0.23 7.24
N THR A 104 -8.66 -0.83 7.69
CA THR A 104 -8.08 -1.80 8.64
C THR A 104 -6.84 -2.50 8.08
N ILE A 105 -6.85 -2.85 6.79
CA ILE A 105 -5.73 -3.52 6.12
C ILE A 105 -4.54 -2.58 6.00
N GLU A 106 -4.79 -1.33 5.59
CA GLU A 106 -3.79 -0.26 5.47
C GLU A 106 -3.19 0.09 6.83
N LYS A 107 -4.01 0.18 7.89
CA LYS A 107 -3.56 0.46 9.26
C LYS A 107 -2.51 -0.54 9.72
N GLU A 108 -2.78 -1.84 9.57
CA GLU A 108 -1.80 -2.89 9.92
C GLU A 108 -0.51 -2.77 9.08
N ALA A 109 -0.63 -2.44 7.80
CA ALA A 109 0.52 -2.24 6.92
C ALA A 109 1.40 -1.06 7.35
N TYR A 110 0.78 0.09 7.67
CA TYR A 110 1.49 1.26 8.19
C TYR A 110 2.10 1.03 9.57
N GLU A 111 1.45 0.29 10.47
CA GLU A 111 2.00 -0.07 11.78
C GLU A 111 3.28 -0.91 11.63
N ILE A 112 3.29 -1.89 10.72
CA ILE A 112 4.49 -2.70 10.42
C ILE A 112 5.57 -1.85 9.73
N GLN A 113 5.19 -0.97 8.81
CA GLN A 113 6.12 -0.04 8.16
C GLN A 113 6.77 0.91 9.16
N SER A 114 6.00 1.47 10.08
CA SER A 114 6.49 2.34 11.15
C SER A 114 7.49 1.62 12.05
N LYS A 115 7.17 0.40 12.49
CA LYS A 115 8.10 -0.45 13.27
C LYS A 115 9.39 -0.75 12.53
N TRP A 116 9.36 -0.88 11.20
CA TRP A 116 10.56 -1.09 10.40
C TRP A 116 11.38 0.19 10.28
N LEU A 117 10.75 1.32 9.99
CA LEU A 117 11.40 2.64 9.88
C LEU A 117 12.08 3.06 11.19
N ALA A 118 11.47 2.74 12.34
CA ALA A 118 12.06 2.99 13.65
C ALA A 118 13.43 2.31 13.83
N LYS A 119 13.69 1.16 13.19
CA LYS A 119 15.02 0.49 13.21
C LYS A 119 16.10 1.32 12.52
N TYR A 120 15.70 2.21 11.62
CA TYR A 120 16.57 3.14 10.90
C TYR A 120 16.52 4.56 11.49
N LYS A 121 15.89 4.74 12.66
CA LYS A 121 15.68 6.04 13.33
C LYS A 121 14.95 7.03 12.42
N ARG A 122 13.95 6.55 11.69
CA ARG A 122 13.09 7.36 10.81
C ARG A 122 11.65 7.24 11.26
N GLU A 123 10.90 8.33 11.11
CA GLU A 123 9.49 8.41 11.46
C GLU A 123 8.61 8.29 10.22
N LEU A 124 7.49 7.55 10.34
CA LEU A 124 6.59 7.25 9.22
C LEU A 124 6.06 8.53 8.55
N PHE A 125 5.54 9.46 9.36
CA PHE A 125 4.90 10.69 8.89
C PHE A 125 5.86 11.58 8.12
N GLU A 126 7.12 11.67 8.56
CA GLU A 126 8.18 12.41 7.87
C GLU A 126 8.55 11.74 6.54
N VAL A 127 8.84 10.43 6.56
CA VAL A 127 9.30 9.68 5.38
C VAL A 127 8.24 9.65 4.27
N MET A 128 6.98 9.49 4.66
CA MET A 128 5.84 9.41 3.74
C MET A 128 5.24 10.79 3.41
N ASN A 129 5.74 11.87 4.01
CA ASN A 129 5.18 13.22 3.88
C ASN A 129 3.66 13.23 4.13
N MET A 130 3.27 12.64 5.27
CA MET A 130 1.89 12.42 5.67
C MET A 130 1.59 13.16 6.96
N ASN A 131 0.37 13.66 7.12
CA ASN A 131 -0.14 14.23 8.36
C ASN A 131 -1.22 13.32 8.98
N ASP A 132 -1.63 13.62 10.20
CA ASP A 132 -2.61 12.82 10.94
C ASP A 132 -3.96 12.69 10.22
N LEU A 133 -4.43 13.75 9.58
CA LEU A 133 -5.69 13.73 8.83
C LEU A 133 -5.61 12.79 7.63
N HIS A 134 -4.51 12.83 6.87
CA HIS A 134 -4.27 11.93 5.75
C HIS A 134 -4.18 10.48 6.26
N TYR A 135 -3.43 10.24 7.34
CA TYR A 135 -3.34 8.91 7.95
C TYR A 135 -4.70 8.37 8.39
N LEU A 136 -5.50 9.19 9.08
CA LEU A 136 -6.85 8.81 9.50
C LEU A 136 -7.73 8.46 8.29
N MET A 137 -7.74 9.31 7.26
CA MET A 137 -8.56 9.08 6.05
C MET A 137 -8.24 7.77 5.33
N ILE A 138 -6.97 7.34 5.28
CA ILE A 138 -6.57 6.10 4.60
C ILE A 138 -6.65 4.85 5.48
N THR A 139 -6.71 5.01 6.81
CA THR A 139 -6.75 3.90 7.78
C THR A 139 -8.12 3.68 8.43
N SER A 140 -9.10 4.54 8.19
CA SER A 140 -10.49 4.38 8.65
C SER A 140 -11.36 3.56 7.70
N CYS A 141 -12.37 2.87 8.24
CA CYS A 141 -13.44 2.27 7.45
C CYS A 141 -14.56 3.30 7.20
N VAL A 142 -15.28 3.18 6.07
CA VAL A 142 -16.44 4.05 5.77
C VAL A 142 -17.55 3.94 6.84
N ALA A 143 -17.69 2.77 7.46
CA ALA A 143 -18.64 2.55 8.55
C ALA A 143 -18.31 3.31 9.85
N ASP A 144 -17.05 3.75 10.03
CA ASP A 144 -16.61 4.45 11.24
C ASP A 144 -17.11 5.91 11.31
N TYR A 145 -17.68 6.43 10.21
CA TYR A 145 -18.21 7.79 10.10
C TYR A 145 -19.75 7.89 10.24
N LEU A 146 -20.43 6.78 10.55
CA LEU A 146 -21.89 6.71 10.66
C LEU A 146 -22.40 6.69 12.11
N HIS A 147 -21.61 7.22 13.04
CA HIS A 147 -22.00 7.43 14.44
C HIS A 147 -22.16 8.92 14.75
#